data_AF-A0A7S2N2R3-F1
#
_entry.id   AF-A0A7S2N2R3-F1
#
_cell.length_a   1.000
_cell.length_b   1.000
_cell.length_c   1.000
_cell.angle_alpha   90.00
_cell.angle_beta   90.00
_cell.angle_gamma   90.00
#
_symmetry.space_group_name_H-M   'P 1'
#
loop_
_entity.id
_entity.type
_entity.pdbx_description
1 polymer ?
#
loop_
_entity_poly.entity_id
_entity_poly.type
_entity_poly.pdbx_seq_one_letter_code
_entity_poly.pdbx_strand_id
1 'polypeptide(L)'
;LFSGVSPDKAMENFKRETGSDIPQNFFPEQIAGSMDLFRRRLQPLMLQTVSGLHQIQAKQCIASGSPRDRVELCVDVAGMRPFFPSHNVFTRELVPKGKPAPDLFLYTAEKMGYKPEEC
;
A
#
# COMPACT_ATOMS: atom_id res chain seq x y z
N LEU A 1 17.06 0.28 -5.31
CA LEU A 1 17.10 1.69 -5.72
C LEU A 1 15.80 2.46 -5.42
N PHE A 2 14.62 2.02 -5.90
CA PHE A 2 13.38 2.83 -5.82
C PHE A 2 12.23 2.30 -4.96
N SER A 3 12.23 1.04 -4.54
CA SER A 3 11.13 0.44 -3.78
C SER A 3 11.35 0.56 -2.26
N GLY A 4 10.26 0.81 -1.52
CA GLY A 4 10.26 0.79 -0.05
C GLY A 4 10.81 2.06 0.64
N VAL A 5 11.11 3.13 -0.12
CA VAL A 5 11.56 4.43 0.40
C VAL A 5 10.77 5.57 -0.25
N SER A 6 10.80 6.78 0.33
CA SER A 6 10.14 7.95 -0.26
C SER A 6 10.82 8.37 -1.58
N PRO A 7 10.10 9.08 -2.49
CA PRO A 7 10.68 9.60 -3.73
C PRO A 7 11.97 10.40 -3.52
N ASP A 8 11.99 11.33 -2.57
CA ASP A 8 13.18 12.15 -2.26
C ASP A 8 14.37 11.28 -1.88
N LYS A 9 14.13 10.27 -1.03
CA LYS A 9 15.20 9.36 -0.62
C LYS A 9 15.69 8.52 -1.77
N ALA A 10 14.79 8.14 -2.68
CA ALA A 10 15.14 7.39 -3.87
C ALA A 10 15.95 8.24 -4.87
N MET A 11 15.66 9.54 -5.00
CA MET A 11 16.47 10.48 -5.78
C MET A 11 17.89 10.62 -5.20
N GLU A 12 18.01 10.82 -3.89
CA GLU A 12 19.31 10.87 -3.20
C GLU A 12 20.12 9.59 -3.44
N ASN A 13 19.48 8.42 -3.27
CA ASN A 13 20.14 7.13 -3.48
C ASN A 13 20.62 6.96 -4.92
N PHE A 14 19.77 7.30 -5.90
CA PHE A 14 20.14 7.23 -7.31
C PHE A 14 21.32 8.14 -7.65
N LYS A 15 21.30 9.40 -7.18
CA LYS A 15 22.40 10.33 -7.40
C LYS A 15 23.70 9.82 -6.78
N ARG A 16 23.64 9.29 -5.55
CA ARG A 16 24.79 8.70 -4.86
C ARG A 16 25.37 7.50 -5.62
N GLU A 17 24.51 6.66 -6.20
CA GLU A 17 24.91 5.41 -6.85
C GLU A 17 25.33 5.59 -8.32
N THR A 18 24.78 6.58 -9.02
CA THR A 18 24.97 6.76 -10.47
C THR A 18 25.70 8.06 -10.85
N GLY A 19 25.87 8.99 -9.92
CA GLY A 19 26.42 10.33 -10.17
C GLY A 19 25.50 11.26 -10.98
N SER A 20 24.30 10.81 -11.35
CA SER A 20 23.37 11.55 -12.21
C SER A 20 22.09 11.93 -11.47
N ASP A 21 21.48 13.04 -11.87
CA ASP A 21 20.16 13.44 -11.38
C ASP A 21 19.05 12.67 -12.13
N ILE A 22 17.94 12.42 -11.44
CA ILE A 22 16.71 11.90 -12.05
C ILE A 22 15.94 13.09 -12.65
N PRO A 23 15.29 12.92 -13.82
CA PRO A 23 14.39 13.93 -14.36
C PRO A 23 13.35 14.38 -13.32
N GLN A 24 13.10 15.68 -13.22
CA GLN A 24 12.23 16.27 -12.20
C GLN A 24 10.81 15.68 -12.19
N ASN A 25 10.31 15.30 -13.36
CA ASN A 25 8.98 14.72 -13.59
C ASN A 25 8.92 13.19 -13.47
N PHE A 26 10.05 12.51 -13.23
CA PHE A 26 10.10 11.04 -13.27
C PHE A 26 9.11 10.37 -12.31
N PHE A 27 9.06 10.79 -11.03
CA PHE A 27 8.15 10.17 -10.06
C PHE A 27 6.68 10.47 -10.34
N PRO A 28 6.27 11.73 -10.61
CA PRO A 28 4.90 12.02 -11.05
C PRO A 28 4.47 11.17 -12.26
N GLU A 29 5.30 11.07 -13.30
CA GLU A 29 5.01 10.28 -14.50
C GLU A 29 4.99 8.78 -14.21
N GLN A 30 5.93 8.28 -13.41
CA GLN A 30 5.98 6.88 -13.01
C GLN A 30 4.74 6.49 -12.18
N ILE A 31 4.29 7.36 -11.26
CA ILE A 31 3.07 7.14 -10.47
C ILE A 31 1.86 7.11 -11.39
N ALA A 32 1.71 8.10 -12.28
CA ALA A 32 0.59 8.16 -13.23
C ALA A 32 0.55 6.93 -14.15
N GLY A 33 1.70 6.54 -14.72
CA GLY A 33 1.84 5.35 -15.54
C GLY A 33 1.54 4.06 -14.79
N SER A 34 1.98 3.95 -13.53
CA SER A 34 1.66 2.81 -12.67
C SER A 34 0.16 2.70 -12.39
N MET A 35 -0.52 3.82 -12.16
CA MET A 35 -1.97 3.85 -11.94
C MET A 35 -2.76 3.41 -13.20
N ASP A 36 -2.34 3.82 -14.40
CA ASP A 36 -2.94 3.34 -15.66
C ASP A 36 -2.66 1.84 -15.88
N LEU A 37 -1.44 1.36 -15.59
CA LEU A 37 -1.12 -0.06 -15.67
C LEU A 37 -1.95 -0.89 -14.69
N PHE A 38 -2.18 -0.42 -13.46
CA PHE A 38 -3.05 -1.13 -12.53
C PHE A 38 -4.46 -1.25 -13.08
N ARG A 39 -5.05 -0.17 -13.61
CA ARG A 39 -6.39 -0.21 -14.22
C ARG A 39 -6.52 -1.26 -15.33
N ARG A 40 -5.47 -1.43 -16.14
CA ARG A 40 -5.53 -2.29 -17.32
C ARG A 40 -5.09 -3.73 -17.08
N ARG A 41 -4.18 -3.94 -16.12
CA ARG A 41 -3.41 -5.19 -16.03
C ARG A 41 -3.30 -5.76 -14.62
N LEU A 42 -3.74 -5.06 -13.58
CA LEU A 42 -3.72 -5.63 -12.23
C LEU A 42 -4.60 -6.88 -12.20
N GLN A 43 -4.07 -7.97 -11.66
CA GLN A 43 -4.80 -9.22 -11.44
C GLN A 43 -4.75 -9.57 -9.94
N PRO A 44 -5.86 -10.02 -9.35
CA PRO A 44 -5.86 -10.47 -7.97
C PRO A 44 -5.08 -11.79 -7.84
N LEU A 45 -4.13 -11.85 -6.91
CA LEU A 45 -3.35 -13.07 -6.67
C LEU A 45 -3.99 -13.99 -5.61
N MET A 46 -4.53 -13.41 -4.54
CA MET A 46 -4.92 -14.14 -3.31
C MET A 46 -6.42 -14.08 -3.01
N LEU A 47 -7.26 -13.95 -4.03
CA LEU A 47 -8.71 -13.77 -3.85
C LEU A 47 -9.36 -14.93 -3.09
N GLN A 48 -8.93 -16.17 -3.34
CA GLN A 48 -9.45 -17.35 -2.65
C GLN A 48 -9.13 -17.35 -1.16
N THR A 49 -7.92 -16.94 -0.77
CA THR A 49 -7.54 -16.81 0.64
C THR A 49 -8.33 -15.71 1.34
N VAL A 50 -8.49 -14.55 0.69
CA VAL A 50 -9.29 -13.44 1.23
C VAL A 50 -10.75 -13.88 1.42
N SER A 51 -11.34 -14.49 0.39
CA SER A 51 -12.72 -15.00 0.45
C SER A 51 -12.90 -16.08 1.52
N GLY A 52 -11.96 -17.03 1.64
CA GLY A 52 -12.04 -18.09 2.64
C GLY A 52 -11.99 -17.56 4.08
N LEU A 53 -11.11 -16.59 4.34
CA LEU A 53 -11.06 -15.90 5.62
C LEU A 53 -12.34 -15.10 5.91
N HIS A 54 -12.91 -14.45 4.89
CA HIS A 54 -14.19 -13.76 5.03
C HIS A 54 -15.36 -14.73 5.34
N GLN A 55 -15.39 -15.92 4.72
CA GLN A 55 -16.42 -16.93 4.96
C GLN A 55 -16.43 -17.46 6.40
N ILE A 56 -15.26 -17.58 7.04
CA ILE A 56 -15.15 -17.92 8.46
C ILE A 56 -15.28 -16.71 9.39
N GLN A 57 -15.71 -15.56 8.85
CA GLN A 57 -15.93 -14.30 9.56
C GLN A 57 -14.67 -13.74 10.24
N ALA A 58 -13.48 -14.11 9.75
CA ALA A 58 -12.23 -13.54 10.24
C ALA A 58 -12.21 -12.02 9.97
N LYS A 59 -11.75 -11.23 10.93
CA LYS A 59 -11.57 -9.80 10.74
C LYS A 59 -10.35 -9.56 9.86
N GLN A 60 -10.51 -8.73 8.83
CA GLN A 60 -9.45 -8.44 7.87
C GLN A 60 -9.43 -6.95 7.54
N CYS A 61 -8.23 -6.43 7.29
CA CYS A 61 -7.98 -5.07 6.85
C CYS A 61 -6.74 -5.02 5.96
N ILE A 62 -6.53 -3.87 5.30
CA ILE A 62 -5.33 -3.59 4.53
C ILE A 62 -4.50 -2.57 5.30
N ALA A 63 -3.23 -2.87 5.56
CA ALA A 63 -2.24 -1.93 6.12
C ALA A 63 -1.11 -1.70 5.11
N SER A 64 -1.22 -0.64 4.30
CA SER A 64 -0.35 -0.37 3.15
C SER A 64 0.56 0.85 3.35
N GLY A 65 1.80 0.74 2.90
CA GLY A 65 2.72 1.89 2.83
C GLY A 65 2.50 2.79 1.61
N SER A 66 1.60 2.41 0.69
CA SER A 66 1.27 3.22 -0.49
C SER A 66 0.25 4.31 -0.17
N PRO A 67 0.22 5.39 -0.98
CA PRO A 67 -0.84 6.40 -0.89
C PRO A 67 -2.24 5.83 -1.03
N ARG A 68 -3.21 6.47 -0.38
CA ARG A 68 -4.59 5.97 -0.29
C ARG A 68 -5.25 5.75 -1.65
N ASP A 69 -5.14 6.71 -2.55
CA ASP A 69 -5.70 6.65 -3.90
C ASP A 69 -5.23 5.41 -4.69
N ARG A 70 -3.95 5.07 -4.59
CA ARG A 70 -3.36 3.88 -5.20
C ARG A 70 -3.91 2.60 -4.59
N VAL A 71 -4.03 2.53 -3.27
CA VAL A 71 -4.54 1.33 -2.59
C VAL A 71 -6.01 1.11 -2.94
N GLU A 72 -6.82 2.15 -2.90
CA GLU A 72 -8.23 2.07 -3.23
C GLU A 72 -8.43 1.61 -4.69
N LEU A 73 -7.67 2.17 -5.64
CA LEU A 73 -7.70 1.71 -7.02
C LEU A 73 -7.38 0.22 -7.13
N CYS A 74 -6.32 -0.25 -6.48
CA CYS A 74 -5.94 -1.66 -6.52
C CYS A 74 -7.04 -2.56 -5.94
N VAL A 75 -7.67 -2.15 -4.83
CA VAL A 75 -8.78 -2.91 -4.20
C VAL A 75 -9.98 -3.00 -5.15
N ASP A 76 -10.33 -1.91 -5.81
CA ASP A 76 -11.46 -1.87 -6.74
C ASP A 76 -11.19 -2.71 -7.99
N VAL A 77 -10.03 -2.53 -8.64
CA VAL A 77 -9.68 -3.29 -9.85
C VAL A 77 -9.50 -4.79 -9.56
N ALA A 78 -8.99 -5.14 -8.38
CA ALA A 78 -8.84 -6.53 -7.97
C ALA A 78 -10.17 -7.19 -7.54
N GLY A 79 -11.29 -6.45 -7.54
CA GLY A 79 -12.59 -6.96 -7.08
C GLY A 79 -12.65 -7.27 -5.59
N MET A 80 -11.75 -6.66 -4.80
CA MET A 80 -11.59 -6.97 -3.37
C MET A 80 -12.41 -6.05 -2.45
N ARG A 81 -13.08 -5.03 -3.01
CA ARG A 81 -13.90 -4.07 -2.25
C ARG A 81 -14.91 -4.72 -1.28
N PRO A 82 -15.60 -5.83 -1.61
CA PRO A 82 -16.51 -6.48 -0.69
C PRO A 82 -15.85 -7.01 0.60
N PHE A 83 -14.56 -7.36 0.54
CA PHE A 83 -13.80 -7.88 1.68
C PHE A 83 -13.10 -6.76 2.46
N PHE A 84 -12.72 -5.68 1.76
CA PHE A 84 -12.02 -4.53 2.33
C PHE A 84 -12.79 -3.23 2.04
N PRO A 85 -13.85 -2.94 2.81
CA PRO A 85 -14.53 -1.65 2.71
C PRO A 85 -13.55 -0.51 3.03
N SER A 86 -13.81 0.70 2.54
CA SER A 86 -12.85 1.81 2.66
C SER A 86 -12.42 2.13 4.09
N HIS A 87 -13.25 1.88 5.11
CA HIS A 87 -12.88 2.08 6.52
C HIS A 87 -11.91 1.01 7.07
N ASN A 88 -11.75 -0.13 6.38
CA ASN A 88 -10.77 -1.17 6.69
C ASN A 88 -9.49 -1.07 5.84
N VAL A 89 -9.28 0.07 5.17
CA VAL A 89 -8.08 0.37 4.39
C VAL A 89 -7.25 1.42 5.11
N PHE A 90 -6.11 1.03 5.65
CA PHE A 90 -5.20 1.86 6.42
C PHE A 90 -3.94 2.11 5.60
N THR A 91 -3.58 3.38 5.42
CA THR A 91 -2.46 3.79 4.58
C THR A 91 -1.44 4.64 5.35
N ARG A 92 -0.26 4.83 4.74
CA ARG A 92 0.89 5.52 5.34
C ARG A 92 0.56 6.87 5.95
N GLU A 93 -0.40 7.59 5.37
CA GLU A 93 -0.81 8.94 5.79
C GLU A 93 -1.45 8.97 7.18
N LEU A 94 -1.88 7.83 7.73
CA LEU A 94 -2.52 7.74 9.05
C LEU A 94 -1.54 7.76 10.23
N VAL A 95 -0.24 7.66 9.97
CA VAL A 95 0.80 7.60 11.01
C VAL A 95 1.93 8.57 10.72
N PRO A 96 2.71 9.01 11.72
CA PRO A 96 3.86 9.88 11.47
C PRO A 96 5.03 9.11 10.86
N LYS A 97 5.23 7.83 11.24
CA LYS A 97 6.32 6.98 10.73
C LYS A 97 5.74 5.80 9.96
N GLY A 98 6.21 5.62 8.74
CA GLY A 98 5.82 4.49 7.88
C GLY A 98 6.70 3.28 8.07
N LYS A 99 6.34 2.19 7.39
CA LYS A 99 7.21 1.02 7.26
C LYS A 99 8.63 1.47 6.83
N PRO A 100 9.71 0.88 7.39
CA PRO A 100 9.70 -0.33 8.23
C PRO A 100 9.35 -0.09 9.71
N ALA A 101 9.06 1.13 10.15
CA ALA A 101 8.55 1.36 11.50
C ALA A 101 7.19 0.64 11.70
N PRO A 102 6.91 0.12 12.91
CA PRO A 102 5.73 -0.70 13.16
C PRO A 102 4.43 0.12 13.27
N ASP A 103 4.52 1.45 13.37
CA ASP A 103 3.43 2.36 13.73
C ASP A 103 2.14 2.10 12.95
N LEU A 104 2.21 1.88 11.63
CA LEU A 104 1.03 1.61 10.81
C LEU A 104 0.31 0.33 11.22
N PHE A 105 1.06 -0.74 11.53
CA PHE A 105 0.46 -2.01 11.95
C PHE A 105 -0.13 -1.90 13.36
N LEU A 106 0.56 -1.22 14.28
CA LEU A 106 0.06 -0.98 15.64
C LEU A 106 -1.24 -0.15 15.61
N TYR A 107 -1.25 0.93 14.82
CA TYR A 107 -2.43 1.76 14.60
C TYR A 107 -3.59 0.95 14.01
N THR A 108 -3.29 0.11 13.01
CA THR A 108 -4.32 -0.71 12.36
C THR A 108 -4.93 -1.73 13.32
N ALA A 109 -4.11 -2.45 14.11
CA ALA A 109 -4.58 -3.39 15.12
C ALA A 109 -5.49 -2.70 16.14
N GLU A 110 -5.06 -1.56 16.67
CA GLU A 110 -5.87 -0.75 17.60
C GLU A 110 -7.21 -0.35 16.99
N LYS A 111 -7.24 0.13 15.75
CA LYS A 111 -8.50 0.52 15.05
C LYS A 111 -9.40 -0.67 14.73
N MET A 112 -8.83 -1.85 14.55
CA MET A 112 -9.58 -3.09 14.38
C MET A 112 -10.05 -3.69 15.72
N GLY A 113 -9.62 -3.14 16.86
CA GLY A 113 -9.98 -3.60 18.20
C GLY A 113 -9.17 -4.80 18.70
N TYR A 114 -7.97 -5.02 18.16
CA TYR A 114 -7.09 -6.12 18.51
C TYR A 114 -5.76 -5.62 19.09
N LYS A 115 -5.13 -6.45 19.91
CA LYS A 115 -3.72 -6.25 20.24
C LYS A 115 -2.83 -6.75 19.09
N PRO A 116 -1.65 -6.15 18.86
CA PRO A 116 -0.74 -6.58 17.81
C PRO A 116 -0.36 -8.08 17.88
N GLU A 117 -0.24 -8.65 19.07
CA GLU A 117 0.05 -10.07 19.30
C GLU A 117 -1.11 -11.03 18.99
N GLU A 118 -2.31 -10.50 18.71
CA GLU A 118 -3.52 -11.25 18.36
C GLU A 118 -3.83 -11.21 16.85
N CYS A 119 -2.98 -10.53 16.07
CA CYS A 119 -3.16 -10.29 14.62
C CYS A 119 -2.47 -11.34 13.74
#